data_AF-A0AA40FP97-F1
#
_entry.id   AF-A0AA40FP97-F1
#
_cell.length_a   1.000
_cell.length_b   1.000
_cell.length_c   1.000
_cell.angle_alpha   90.00
_cell.angle_beta   90.00
_cell.angle_gamma   90.00
#
_symmetry.space_group_name_H-M   'P 1'
#
loop_
_entity.id
_entity.type
_entity.pdbx_description
1 polymer ?
#
loop_
_entity_poly.entity_id
_entity_poly.type
_entity_poly.pdbx_seq_one_letter_code
_entity_poly.pdbx_strand_id
1 'polypeptide(L)'
;MERGSSILWQETLREAIGEDRLDASALREYFRPLEDWLRTENLRTGDIVGWSYDGDYCKRSIETAGLQVYGSGFYGRAATTSATTILPAITMILSTISILR
;
A
#
# COMPACT_ATOMS: atom_id res chain seq x y z
N MET A 1 -37.32 -14.30 -3.98
CA MET A 1 -36.94 -14.13 -2.56
C MET A 1 -38.04 -14.69 -1.65
N GLU A 2 -38.50 -15.92 -1.89
CA GLU A 2 -39.65 -16.48 -1.15
C GLU A 2 -39.22 -17.29 0.08
N ARG A 3 -37.98 -17.78 0.10
CA ARG A 3 -37.45 -18.67 1.14
C ARG A 3 -37.14 -17.96 2.45
N GLY A 4 -36.89 -16.66 2.46
CA GLY A 4 -36.49 -15.93 3.68
C GLY A 4 -35.33 -16.63 4.40
N SER A 5 -35.49 -16.91 5.69
CA SER A 5 -34.53 -17.66 6.52
C SER A 5 -34.94 -19.13 6.74
N SER A 6 -35.85 -19.68 5.93
CA SER A 6 -36.38 -21.05 6.12
C SER A 6 -35.44 -22.15 5.63
N ILE A 7 -34.48 -21.82 4.76
CA ILE A 7 -33.47 -22.74 4.23
C ILE A 7 -32.08 -22.15 4.40
N LEU A 8 -31.04 -22.97 4.17
CA LEU A 8 -29.66 -22.49 4.22
C LEU A 8 -29.42 -21.43 3.15
N TRP A 9 -28.63 -20.40 3.48
CA TRP A 9 -28.36 -19.31 2.54
C TRP A 9 -27.69 -19.81 1.25
N GLN A 10 -26.88 -20.87 1.33
CA GLN A 10 -26.25 -21.52 0.18
C GLN A 10 -27.27 -22.12 -0.79
N GLU A 11 -28.36 -22.70 -0.28
CA GLU A 11 -29.42 -23.27 -1.13
C GLU A 11 -30.19 -22.16 -1.84
N THR A 12 -30.47 -21.06 -1.12
CA THR A 12 -31.08 -19.87 -1.72
C THR A 12 -30.18 -19.26 -2.80
N LEU A 13 -28.86 -19.20 -2.56
CA LEU A 13 -27.89 -18.70 -3.53
C LEU A 13 -27.86 -19.60 -4.78
N ARG A 14 -27.90 -20.92 -4.59
CA ARG A 14 -27.93 -21.89 -5.69
C ARG A 14 -29.21 -21.79 -6.51
N GLU A 15 -30.37 -21.60 -5.88
CA GLU A 15 -31.63 -21.34 -6.58
C GLU A 15 -31.58 -20.03 -7.39
N ALA A 16 -30.85 -19.01 -6.91
CA ALA A 16 -30.81 -17.68 -7.53
C ALA A 16 -29.79 -17.54 -8.67
N ILE A 17 -28.56 -18.03 -8.46
CA ILE A 17 -27.43 -17.83 -9.39
C ILE A 17 -26.72 -19.14 -9.78
N GLY A 18 -27.21 -20.29 -9.33
CA GLY A 18 -26.62 -21.60 -9.64
C GLY A 18 -25.39 -21.97 -8.80
N GLU A 19 -24.90 -21.06 -7.97
CA GLU A 19 -23.71 -21.20 -7.13
C GLU A 19 -24.10 -21.30 -5.65
N ASP A 20 -23.37 -22.07 -4.85
CA ASP A 20 -23.57 -22.17 -3.39
C ASP A 20 -22.45 -21.58 -2.55
N ARG A 21 -21.46 -20.99 -3.23
CA ARG A 21 -20.31 -20.36 -2.61
C ARG A 21 -20.33 -18.88 -2.92
N LEU A 22 -19.98 -18.08 -1.94
CA LEU A 22 -19.79 -16.65 -2.13
C LEU A 22 -18.51 -16.42 -2.95
N ASP A 23 -18.64 -15.75 -4.09
CA ASP A 23 -17.53 -15.33 -4.94
C ASP A 23 -17.53 -13.80 -5.08
N ALA A 24 -16.36 -13.19 -4.91
CA ALA A 24 -16.15 -11.76 -5.07
C ALA A 24 -15.83 -11.36 -6.52
N SER A 25 -15.71 -12.31 -7.45
CA SER A 25 -15.36 -12.08 -8.85
C SER A 25 -16.28 -11.06 -9.53
N ALA A 26 -17.60 -11.17 -9.34
CA ALA A 26 -18.58 -10.23 -9.90
C ALA A 26 -18.35 -8.78 -9.41
N LEU A 27 -18.01 -8.61 -8.13
CA LEU A 27 -17.69 -7.29 -7.57
C LEU A 27 -16.38 -6.74 -8.14
N ARG A 28 -15.36 -7.61 -8.26
CA ARG A 28 -14.06 -7.26 -8.85
C ARG A 28 -14.18 -6.90 -10.32
N GLU A 29 -15.06 -7.59 -11.06
CA GLU A 29 -15.34 -7.29 -12.46
C GLU A 29 -16.04 -5.94 -12.60
N TYR A 30 -17.07 -5.69 -11.80
CA TYR A 30 -17.80 -4.42 -11.81
C TYR A 30 -16.87 -3.22 -11.61
N PHE A 31 -15.93 -3.30 -10.68
CA PHE A 31 -14.99 -2.22 -10.37
C PHE A 31 -13.67 -2.26 -11.16
N ARG A 32 -13.47 -3.23 -12.04
CA ARG A 32 -12.21 -3.41 -12.79
C ARG A 32 -11.77 -2.13 -13.53
N PRO A 33 -12.64 -1.42 -14.28
CA PRO A 33 -12.22 -0.22 -15.00
C PRO A 33 -11.78 0.92 -14.06
N LEU A 34 -12.43 1.05 -12.90
CA LEU A 34 -12.08 2.04 -11.90
C LEU A 34 -10.73 1.71 -11.25
N GLU A 35 -10.50 0.43 -10.94
CA GLU A 35 -9.22 -0.03 -10.39
C GLU A 35 -8.05 0.27 -11.33
N ASP A 36 -8.21 0.00 -12.63
CA ASP A 36 -7.18 0.26 -13.64
C ASP A 36 -6.88 1.76 -13.78
N TRP A 37 -7.93 2.59 -13.74
CA TRP A 37 -7.79 4.04 -13.74
C TRP A 37 -7.06 4.55 -12.48
N LEU A 38 -7.46 4.10 -11.29
CA LEU A 38 -6.84 4.50 -10.02
C LEU A 38 -5.36 4.11 -9.95
N ARG A 39 -5.00 2.92 -10.45
CA ARG A 39 -3.58 2.50 -10.54
C ARG A 39 -2.77 3.47 -11.39
N THR A 40 -3.30 3.86 -12.53
CA THR A 40 -2.63 4.79 -13.45
C THR A 40 -2.52 6.19 -12.83
N GLU A 41 -3.60 6.66 -12.22
CA GLU A 41 -3.67 8.00 -11.64
C GLU A 41 -2.76 8.14 -10.42
N ASN A 42 -2.76 7.17 -9.51
CA ASN A 42 -1.86 7.18 -8.34
C ASN A 42 -0.38 7.22 -8.76
N LEU A 43 -0.02 6.52 -9.85
CA LEU A 43 1.34 6.57 -10.40
C LEU A 43 1.67 7.94 -11.03
N ARG A 44 0.68 8.58 -11.67
CA ARG A 44 0.81 9.89 -12.29
C ARG A 44 0.96 11.02 -11.25
N THR A 45 0.23 10.93 -10.15
CA THR A 45 0.25 11.92 -9.05
C THR A 45 1.36 11.65 -8.04
N GLY A 46 1.88 10.41 -7.99
CA GLY A 46 2.84 9.99 -6.99
C GLY A 46 2.20 9.70 -5.63
N ASP A 47 0.92 9.34 -5.61
CA ASP A 47 0.18 9.05 -4.38
C ASP A 47 0.69 7.75 -3.74
N ILE A 48 0.89 7.80 -2.42
CA ILE A 48 1.34 6.65 -1.63
C ILE A 48 0.11 5.82 -1.24
N VAL A 49 0.03 4.59 -1.76
CA VAL A 49 -1.04 3.65 -1.44
C VAL A 49 -0.78 2.97 -0.11
N GLY A 50 -1.80 2.94 0.76
CA GLY A 50 -1.74 2.35 2.09
C GLY A 50 -1.84 3.41 3.18
N TRP A 51 -1.55 3.02 4.42
CA TRP A 51 -1.57 3.90 5.58
C TRP A 51 -0.29 3.71 6.38
N SER A 52 0.28 4.82 6.87
CA SER A 52 1.33 4.77 7.89
C SER A 52 0.66 4.63 9.26
N TYR A 53 1.22 3.78 10.10
CA TYR A 53 0.82 3.73 11.50
C TYR A 53 1.38 4.96 12.22
N ASP A 54 0.52 5.87 12.69
CA ASP A 54 0.91 7.11 13.37
C ASP A 54 1.13 6.95 14.88
N GLY A 55 0.88 5.75 15.43
CA GLY A 55 1.12 5.44 16.83
C GLY A 55 -0.01 5.79 17.80
N ASP A 56 -1.04 6.53 17.38
CA ASP A 56 -1.97 7.17 18.33
C ASP A 56 -3.38 6.57 18.36
N TYR A 57 -3.76 5.72 17.41
CA TYR A 57 -5.12 5.16 17.34
C TYR A 57 -5.48 4.15 18.45
N CYS A 58 -4.54 3.78 19.34
CA CYS A 58 -4.81 2.78 20.37
C CYS A 58 -3.95 2.94 21.63
N LYS A 59 -3.56 4.18 21.99
CA LYS A 59 -2.66 4.39 23.15
C LYS A 59 -3.23 3.83 24.45
N ARG A 60 -4.53 4.06 24.72
CA ARG A 60 -5.18 3.67 25.99
C ARG A 60 -5.43 2.16 26.13
N SER A 61 -5.82 1.49 25.05
CA SER A 61 -6.09 0.04 25.05
C SER A 61 -4.83 -0.81 25.00
N ILE A 62 -3.76 -0.32 24.37
CA ILE A 62 -2.48 -1.02 24.35
C ILE A 62 -1.73 -0.88 25.68
N GLU A 63 -1.73 0.30 26.30
CA GLU A 63 -1.18 0.51 27.64
C GLU A 63 -1.89 -0.36 28.69
N THR A 64 -3.22 -0.49 28.59
CA THR A 64 -4.01 -1.34 29.50
C THR A 64 -3.72 -2.84 29.33
N ALA A 65 -3.28 -3.26 28.14
CA ALA A 65 -2.95 -4.65 27.82
C ALA A 65 -1.47 -5.02 28.05
N GLY A 66 -0.60 -4.05 28.38
CA GLY A 66 0.82 -4.30 28.61
C GLY A 66 1.61 -4.77 27.38
N LEU A 67 1.10 -4.51 26.17
CA LEU A 67 1.71 -4.95 24.91
C LEU A 67 2.67 -3.87 24.36
N GLN A 68 3.85 -4.28 23.89
CA GLN A 68 4.78 -3.37 23.20
C GLN A 68 4.38 -3.23 21.73
N VAL A 69 4.20 -1.99 21.26
CA VAL A 69 3.93 -1.72 19.83
C VAL A 69 5.24 -1.70 19.06
N TYR A 70 5.56 -2.79 18.38
CA TYR A 70 6.64 -2.82 17.40
C TYR A 70 6.06 -2.46 16.03
N GLY A 71 6.21 -1.21 15.60
CA GLY A 71 5.60 -0.79 14.33
C GLY A 71 5.79 0.66 13.88
N SER A 72 6.63 1.47 14.52
CA SER A 72 6.99 2.80 14.01
C SER A 72 8.03 2.70 12.88
N GLY A 73 7.69 1.96 11.82
CA GLY A 73 8.51 1.82 10.62
C GLY A 73 8.48 3.10 9.79
N PHE A 74 9.64 3.73 9.61
CA PHE A 74 9.87 4.84 8.68
C PHE A 74 9.66 4.40 7.22
N TYR A 75 8.44 4.50 6.69
CA TYR A 75 8.18 4.36 5.26
C TYR A 75 8.18 5.76 4.63
N GLY A 76 9.32 6.17 4.05
CA GLY A 76 9.39 7.43 3.31
C GLY A 76 10.75 8.13 3.27
N ARG A 77 11.81 7.62 3.91
CA ARG A 77 13.15 8.18 3.67
C ARG A 77 13.67 7.69 2.31
N ALA A 78 13.36 8.44 1.25
CA ALA A 78 14.27 8.47 0.11
C ALA A 78 15.63 8.90 0.66
N ALA A 79 16.65 8.05 0.51
CA ALA A 79 18.01 8.46 0.76
C ALA A 79 18.32 9.54 -0.29
N THR A 80 18.13 10.81 0.06
CA THR A 80 18.77 11.91 -0.64
C THR A 80 20.26 11.73 -0.40
N THR A 81 20.92 10.98 -1.28
CA THR A 81 22.35 11.09 -1.49
C THR A 81 22.57 12.53 -1.92
N SER A 82 22.94 13.37 -0.97
CA SER A 82 23.29 14.76 -1.21
C SER A 82 24.33 14.77 -2.34
N ALA A 83 23.94 15.26 -3.52
CA ALA A 83 24.80 15.38 -4.69
C ALA A 83 26.09 16.20 -4.43
N THR A 84 26.17 16.81 -3.25
CA THR A 84 27.30 17.55 -2.70
C THR A 84 28.60 16.73 -2.57
N THR A 85 28.58 15.40 -2.56
CA THR A 85 29.82 14.60 -2.45
C THR A 85 30.46 14.25 -3.79
N ILE A 86 29.72 14.30 -4.91
CA ILE A 86 30.24 13.92 -6.23
C ILE A 86 31.07 15.06 -6.85
N LEU A 87 30.62 16.31 -6.68
CA LEU A 87 31.30 17.50 -7.16
C LEU A 87 32.75 17.65 -6.67
N PRO A 88 33.07 17.53 -5.35
CA PRO A 88 34.45 17.67 -4.88
C PRO A 88 35.35 16.51 -5.31
N ALA A 89 34.81 15.30 -5.53
CA ALA A 89 35.59 14.17 -6.01
C ALA A 89 36.04 14.38 -7.47
N ILE A 90 35.15 14.91 -8.32
CA ILE A 90 35.46 15.22 -9.73
C ILE A 90 36.48 16.36 -9.83
N THR A 91 36.37 17.41 -9.01
CA THR A 91 37.34 18.51 -9.03
C THR A 91 38.72 18.09 -8.55
N MET A 92 38.82 17.15 -7.59
CA MET A 92 40.11 16.62 -7.11
C MET A 92 40.80 15.72 -8.15
N ILE A 93 40.03 14.99 -8.96
CA ILE A 93 40.59 14.16 -10.04
C ILE A 93 41.08 15.05 -11.19
N LEU A 94 40.32 16.08 -11.56
CA LEU A 94 40.73 17.02 -12.62
C LEU A 94 41.97 17.84 -12.25
N SER A 95 42.12 18.22 -10.98
CA SER A 95 43.30 18.96 -10.51
C SER A 95 44.56 18.10 -10.48
N THR A 96 44.45 16.83 -10.09
CA THR A 96 45.61 15.91 -10.10
C THR A 96 46.08 15.58 -11.52
N ILE A 97 45.16 15.43 -12.49
CA ILE A 97 45.51 15.25 -13.91
C ILE A 97 46.20 16.48 -14.49
N SER A 98 45.81 17.69 -14.06
CA SER A 98 46.41 18.95 -14.53
C SER A 98 47.81 19.19 -13.97
N ILE A 99 48.15 18.60 -12.82
CA ILE A 99 49.48 18.67 -12.19
C ILE A 99 50.43 17.62 -12.78
N LEU A 100 49.89 16.53 -13.35
CA LEU A 100 50.67 15.45 -13.96
C LEU A 100 51.02 15.69 -15.44
N ARG A 101 50.81 16.92 -15.94
CA ARG A 101 51.08 17.32 -17.32
C ARG A 101 52.15 18.39 -17.39
#